data_AF-A0A7S1PCJ3-F1
#
_entry.id   AF-A0A7S1PCJ3-F1
#
_cell.length_a   1.000
_cell.length_b   1.000
_cell.length_c   1.000
_cell.angle_alpha   90.00
_cell.angle_beta   90.00
_cell.angle_gamma   90.00
#
_symmetry.space_group_name_H-M   'P 1'
#
loop_
_entity.id
_entity.type
_entity.pdbx_description
1 polymer ?
#
loop_
_entity_poly.entity_id
_entity_poly.type
_entity_poly.pdbx_seq_one_letter_code
_entity_poly.pdbx_strand_id
1 'polypeptide(L)'
;DSDGTPRVARVKSTWDSGVRAYAKGSYRRLGNRNRAVCLGFDVADEFDPNDQTVQKENMVGNPFYVETDPSGVWLISMKWHGASHGYRSIKAGWTGRPSWKPDALLNADNPANTLRFHFSWNGATEVVEWRVMRGVNHDDISEYVETIPRTQFEHWVDISDEDGRLRCVHYQAVAVGKDGKDMAYSNVVPSWGCSGQAGQQ
;
A
#
# COMPACT_ATOMS: atom_id res chain seq x y z
N ASP A 1 4.67 38.96 -17.99
CA ASP A 1 5.73 39.93 -18.26
C ASP A 1 6.98 39.12 -18.60
N SER A 2 7.62 39.48 -19.71
CA SER A 2 8.62 38.67 -20.45
C SER A 2 10.02 38.66 -19.79
N ASP A 3 10.09 39.10 -18.55
CA ASP A 3 11.27 39.28 -17.71
C ASP A 3 11.37 38.21 -16.60
N GLY A 4 10.49 37.20 -16.61
CA GLY A 4 10.56 36.03 -15.72
C GLY A 4 10.37 36.35 -14.23
N THR A 5 10.09 37.60 -13.89
CA THR A 5 9.97 38.08 -12.50
C THR A 5 8.59 38.69 -12.32
N PRO A 6 7.52 37.87 -12.21
CA PRO A 6 6.16 38.37 -12.13
C PRO A 6 6.01 39.29 -10.92
N ARG A 7 5.72 40.57 -11.17
CA ARG A 7 5.49 41.59 -10.12
C ARG A 7 4.04 41.66 -9.66
N VAL A 8 3.14 40.99 -10.38
CA VAL A 8 1.70 40.98 -10.11
C VAL A 8 1.25 39.57 -9.77
N ALA A 9 0.82 39.36 -8.53
CA ALA A 9 0.17 38.13 -8.12
C ALA A 9 -1.23 38.05 -8.75
N ARG A 10 -1.58 36.89 -9.30
CA ARG A 10 -2.94 36.59 -9.80
C ARG A 10 -3.39 35.25 -9.25
N VAL A 11 -4.58 35.21 -8.67
CA VAL A 11 -5.20 33.95 -8.25
C VAL A 11 -5.44 33.10 -9.51
N LYS A 12 -4.86 31.89 -9.54
CA LYS A 12 -5.02 30.94 -10.65
C LYS A 12 -6.12 29.93 -10.39
N SER A 13 -6.33 29.57 -9.13
CA SER A 13 -7.37 28.65 -8.71
C SER A 13 -7.63 28.82 -7.23
N THR A 14 -8.90 28.70 -6.85
CA THR A 14 -9.34 28.56 -5.47
C THR A 14 -10.09 27.25 -5.36
N TRP A 15 -10.03 26.61 -4.20
CA TRP A 15 -10.87 25.49 -3.84
C TRP A 15 -11.33 25.72 -2.41
N ASP A 16 -12.64 25.66 -2.21
CA ASP A 16 -13.25 25.71 -0.89
C ASP A 16 -13.48 24.27 -0.42
N SER A 17 -12.87 23.91 0.70
CA SER A 17 -13.03 22.59 1.32
C SER A 17 -14.37 22.44 2.05
N GLY A 18 -15.05 23.54 2.36
CA GLY A 18 -16.18 23.56 3.30
C GLY A 18 -15.76 23.26 4.75
N VAL A 19 -14.45 23.20 5.04
CA VAL A 19 -13.88 22.87 6.35
C VAL A 19 -13.04 24.03 6.84
N ARG A 20 -13.35 24.55 8.02
CA ARG A 20 -12.56 25.60 8.66
C ARG A 20 -11.29 25.01 9.25
N ALA A 21 -10.19 25.74 9.11
CA ALA A 21 -8.91 25.39 9.70
C ALA A 21 -8.32 26.61 10.40
N TYR A 22 -7.96 26.47 11.67
CA TYR A 22 -7.35 27.56 12.45
C TYR A 22 -5.92 27.83 11.99
N ALA A 23 -5.14 26.75 11.90
CA ALA A 23 -3.71 26.78 11.69
C ALA A 23 -3.25 25.44 11.13
N LYS A 24 -1.97 25.42 10.70
CA LYS A 24 -1.33 24.26 10.08
C LYS A 24 -2.00 23.90 8.76
N GLY A 25 -1.67 22.72 8.26
CA GLY A 25 -2.15 22.26 6.97
C GLY A 25 -1.14 22.49 5.86
N SER A 26 -1.47 21.93 4.72
CA SER A 26 -0.60 21.97 3.55
C SER A 26 -1.41 21.73 2.30
N TYR A 27 -0.99 22.34 1.21
CA TYR A 27 -1.52 22.11 -0.11
C TYR A 27 -0.39 21.67 -1.04
N ARG A 28 -0.64 20.65 -1.85
CA ARG A 28 0.23 20.27 -2.97
C ARG A 28 -0.62 19.90 -4.18
N ARG A 29 -0.30 20.48 -5.33
CA ARG A 29 -0.78 19.98 -6.62
C ARG A 29 0.06 18.76 -7.04
N LEU A 30 -0.61 17.65 -7.34
CA LEU A 30 0.01 16.41 -7.79
C LEU A 30 0.25 16.44 -9.31
N GLY A 31 1.11 15.54 -9.81
CA GLY A 31 1.45 15.45 -11.24
C GLY A 31 0.25 15.17 -12.14
N ASN A 32 -0.75 14.43 -11.64
CA ASN A 32 -2.02 14.16 -12.32
C ASN A 32 -3.04 15.31 -12.20
N ARG A 33 -2.64 16.46 -11.64
CA ARG A 33 -3.45 17.67 -11.39
C ARG A 33 -4.42 17.58 -10.20
N ASN A 34 -4.51 16.44 -9.51
CA ASN A 34 -5.21 16.34 -8.23
C ASN A 34 -4.55 17.25 -7.19
N ARG A 35 -5.27 17.51 -6.10
CA ARG A 35 -4.77 18.24 -4.93
C ARG A 35 -4.62 17.25 -3.78
N ALA A 36 -3.46 17.26 -3.13
CA ALA A 36 -3.29 16.64 -1.81
C ALA A 36 -3.30 17.77 -0.77
N VAL A 37 -4.19 17.65 0.21
CA VAL A 37 -4.43 18.69 1.22
C VAL A 37 -4.39 18.08 2.61
N CYS A 38 -3.76 18.78 3.54
CA CYS A 38 -3.92 18.57 4.97
C CYS A 38 -4.73 19.73 5.50
N LEU A 39 -5.89 19.46 6.11
CA LEU A 39 -6.83 20.49 6.57
C LEU A 39 -6.53 20.99 8.00
N GLY A 40 -5.41 20.57 8.57
CA GLY A 40 -4.87 21.20 9.78
C GLY A 40 -5.71 20.94 11.03
N PHE A 41 -5.78 21.97 11.87
CA PHE A 41 -6.49 21.98 13.14
C PHE A 41 -7.88 22.60 12.97
N ASP A 42 -8.92 21.92 13.46
CA ASP A 42 -10.31 22.40 13.40
C ASP A 42 -10.52 23.60 14.33
N VAL A 43 -11.56 24.37 14.08
CA VAL A 43 -12.02 25.50 14.90
C VAL A 43 -13.43 25.16 15.36
N ALA A 44 -13.65 25.07 16.69
CA ALA A 44 -15.00 25.00 17.21
C ALA A 44 -15.82 26.24 16.82
N ASP A 45 -17.14 26.11 16.76
CA ASP A 45 -18.03 27.21 16.37
C ASP A 45 -17.86 28.48 17.23
N GLU A 46 -17.48 28.30 18.50
CA GLU A 46 -17.11 29.37 19.42
C GLU A 46 -15.61 29.30 19.74
N PHE A 47 -14.80 30.10 19.03
CA PHE A 47 -13.36 30.22 19.27
C PHE A 47 -13.07 31.49 20.07
N ASP A 48 -12.68 31.36 21.34
CA ASP A 48 -12.10 32.46 22.12
C ASP A 48 -10.56 32.40 22.02
N PRO A 49 -9.89 33.35 21.34
CA PRO A 49 -8.43 33.37 21.22
C PRO A 49 -7.71 33.58 22.57
N ASN A 50 -8.41 33.99 23.63
CA ASN A 50 -7.85 34.18 24.97
C ASN A 50 -8.08 32.96 25.88
N ASP A 51 -8.92 32.01 25.48
CA ASP A 51 -9.11 30.75 26.19
C ASP A 51 -7.96 29.80 25.85
N GLN A 52 -6.98 29.71 26.76
CA GLN A 52 -5.86 28.78 26.64
C GLN A 52 -6.23 27.36 27.07
N THR A 53 -7.47 27.11 27.50
CA THR A 53 -7.90 25.77 27.87
C THR A 53 -8.14 24.94 26.61
N VAL A 54 -7.39 23.85 26.48
CA VAL A 54 -7.61 22.88 25.41
C VAL A 54 -8.86 22.08 25.76
N GLN A 55 -10.01 22.53 25.27
CA GLN A 55 -11.25 21.77 25.43
C GLN A 55 -11.17 20.47 24.62
N LYS A 56 -11.73 19.37 25.15
CA LYS A 56 -11.64 18.06 24.48
C LYS A 56 -12.34 18.06 23.13
N GLU A 57 -13.39 18.85 22.99
CA GLU A 57 -14.12 19.07 21.74
C GLU A 57 -13.26 19.82 20.70
N ASN A 58 -12.31 20.64 21.16
CA ASN A 58 -11.38 21.40 20.32
C ASN A 58 -10.16 20.58 19.85
N MET A 59 -10.05 19.30 20.24
CA MET A 59 -8.94 18.43 19.83
C MET A 59 -9.27 17.50 18.67
N VAL A 60 -10.48 17.59 18.10
CA VAL A 60 -10.84 16.83 16.90
C VAL A 60 -10.11 17.46 15.71
N GLY A 61 -9.11 16.77 15.17
CA GLY A 61 -8.43 17.27 13.98
C GLY A 61 -9.28 17.09 12.74
N ASN A 62 -9.21 18.08 11.85
CA ASN A 62 -9.68 17.94 10.48
C ASN A 62 -9.00 16.75 9.79
N PRO A 63 -9.56 16.26 8.66
CA PRO A 63 -8.89 15.28 7.84
C PRO A 63 -7.42 15.65 7.59
N PHE A 64 -6.51 14.79 8.05
CA PHE A 64 -5.08 15.04 7.89
C PHE A 64 -4.63 14.81 6.44
N TYR A 65 -5.37 14.01 5.67
CA TYR A 65 -5.14 13.83 4.24
C TYR A 65 -6.46 13.86 3.46
N VAL A 66 -6.55 14.78 2.51
CA VAL A 66 -7.62 14.87 1.52
C VAL A 66 -7.01 14.85 0.14
N GLU A 67 -7.58 14.05 -0.76
CA GLU A 67 -7.27 14.14 -2.18
C GLU A 67 -8.51 14.60 -2.94
N THR A 68 -8.36 15.64 -3.76
CA THR A 68 -9.42 16.09 -4.66
C THR A 68 -9.00 16.08 -6.11
N ASP A 69 -9.95 15.88 -7.00
CA ASP A 69 -9.75 16.10 -8.43
C ASP A 69 -9.62 17.62 -8.74
N PRO A 70 -9.27 18.02 -9.98
CA PRO A 70 -9.16 19.44 -10.33
C PRO A 70 -10.45 20.26 -10.17
N SER A 71 -11.63 19.64 -10.25
CA SER A 71 -12.93 20.31 -10.07
C SER A 71 -13.27 20.54 -8.59
N GLY A 72 -12.60 19.82 -7.69
CA GLY A 72 -12.78 19.94 -6.24
C GLY A 72 -13.58 18.79 -5.63
N VAL A 73 -13.91 17.76 -6.40
CA VAL A 73 -14.55 16.53 -5.89
C VAL A 73 -13.57 15.79 -4.98
N TRP A 74 -14.05 15.38 -3.81
CA TRP A 74 -13.27 14.58 -2.86
C TRP A 74 -13.14 13.15 -3.38
N LEU A 75 -11.90 12.68 -3.49
CA LEU A 75 -11.54 11.33 -3.90
C LEU A 75 -11.15 10.45 -2.70
N ILE A 76 -10.41 11.03 -1.75
CA ILE A 76 -9.93 10.36 -0.54
C ILE A 76 -10.05 11.34 0.62
N SER A 77 -10.43 10.82 1.79
CA SER A 77 -10.38 11.54 3.06
C SER A 77 -9.88 10.60 4.16
N MET A 78 -8.86 11.03 4.89
CA MET A 78 -8.31 10.31 6.04
C MET A 78 -8.29 11.24 7.24
N LYS A 79 -8.87 10.77 8.34
CA LYS A 79 -8.88 11.45 9.64
C LYS A 79 -8.41 10.51 10.73
N TRP A 80 -7.89 11.07 11.81
CA TRP A 80 -7.59 10.28 12.99
C TRP A 80 -8.90 9.83 13.66
N HIS A 81 -8.90 8.63 14.22
CA HIS A 81 -10.03 8.15 15.01
C HIS A 81 -10.13 8.87 16.37
N GLY A 82 -9.01 9.36 16.89
CA GLY A 82 -8.92 10.10 18.15
C GLY A 82 -8.57 11.58 17.97
N ALA A 83 -8.49 12.28 19.10
CA ALA A 83 -8.13 13.70 19.20
C ALA A 83 -6.66 13.96 18.77
N SER A 84 -6.47 14.11 17.46
CA SER A 84 -5.18 14.42 16.84
C SER A 84 -5.42 15.21 15.57
N HIS A 85 -4.45 16.05 15.18
CA HIS A 85 -4.53 16.90 14.00
C HIS A 85 -3.25 16.81 13.17
N GLY A 86 -3.39 16.99 11.86
CA GLY A 86 -2.24 17.00 10.94
C GLY A 86 -1.54 18.37 10.95
N TYR A 87 -0.22 18.39 11.12
CA TYR A 87 0.54 19.61 10.80
C TYR A 87 0.68 19.78 9.28
N ARG A 88 1.04 18.70 8.60
CA ARG A 88 1.27 18.61 7.16
C ARG A 88 1.06 17.16 6.73
N SER A 89 0.68 16.95 5.48
CA SER A 89 0.70 15.62 4.86
C SER A 89 1.24 15.70 3.44
N ILE A 90 2.02 14.69 3.06
CA ILE A 90 2.73 14.66 1.79
C ILE A 90 2.41 13.33 1.11
N LYS A 91 1.83 13.38 -0.08
CA LYS A 91 1.87 12.26 -1.02
C LYS A 91 3.19 12.36 -1.79
N ALA A 92 4.07 11.39 -1.52
CA ALA A 92 5.35 11.25 -2.18
C ALA A 92 5.50 9.82 -2.70
N GLY A 93 6.28 9.66 -3.77
CA GLY A 93 6.83 8.35 -4.07
C GLY A 93 7.70 7.91 -2.91
N TRP A 94 7.61 6.64 -2.54
CA TRP A 94 8.49 6.05 -1.55
C TRP A 94 9.08 4.78 -2.17
N THR A 95 10.35 4.54 -1.85
CA THR A 95 11.04 3.30 -2.23
C THR A 95 11.21 2.47 -0.97
N GLY A 96 10.60 1.30 -0.97
CA GLY A 96 10.64 0.35 0.13
C GLY A 96 11.31 -0.94 -0.29
N ARG A 97 12.29 -1.34 0.51
CA ARG A 97 12.91 -2.68 0.46
C ARG A 97 12.91 -3.24 1.89
N PRO A 98 11.92 -4.06 2.25
CA PRO A 98 11.85 -4.65 3.57
C PRO A 98 13.09 -5.49 3.88
N SER A 99 13.48 -5.56 5.15
CA SER A 99 14.59 -6.39 5.62
C SER A 99 14.21 -7.86 5.79
N TRP A 100 12.93 -8.16 5.90
CA TRP A 100 12.39 -9.52 5.91
C TRP A 100 12.05 -9.97 4.49
N LYS A 101 11.94 -11.29 4.30
CA LYS A 101 11.58 -11.91 3.02
C LYS A 101 10.09 -11.76 2.71
N PRO A 102 9.67 -11.96 1.45
CA PRO A 102 8.26 -12.19 1.11
C PRO A 102 7.66 -13.34 1.92
N ASP A 103 6.37 -13.24 2.20
CA ASP A 103 5.60 -14.32 2.82
C ASP A 103 4.80 -15.05 1.75
N ALA A 104 4.75 -16.37 1.84
CA ALA A 104 3.97 -17.23 0.98
C ALA A 104 3.27 -18.36 1.76
N LEU A 105 2.11 -18.80 1.30
CA LEU A 105 1.33 -19.87 1.92
C LEU A 105 0.41 -20.56 0.91
N LEU A 106 -0.08 -21.75 1.26
CA LEU A 106 -1.14 -22.44 0.55
C LEU A 106 -2.47 -22.28 1.29
N ASN A 107 -3.53 -21.94 0.57
CA ASN A 107 -4.88 -21.85 1.10
C ASN A 107 -5.91 -22.33 0.08
N ALA A 108 -6.96 -23.03 0.55
CA ALA A 108 -8.12 -23.39 -0.28
C ALA A 108 -9.43 -22.78 0.24
N ASP A 109 -9.36 -21.88 1.23
CA ASP A 109 -10.50 -21.13 1.76
C ASP A 109 -10.95 -20.06 0.76
N ASN A 110 -11.62 -20.53 -0.29
CA ASN A 110 -12.24 -19.71 -1.32
C ASN A 110 -13.47 -20.43 -1.88
N PRO A 111 -14.41 -19.72 -2.53
CA PRO A 111 -15.67 -20.31 -3.01
C PRO A 111 -15.52 -21.48 -3.98
N ALA A 112 -14.39 -21.57 -4.70
CA ALA A 112 -14.12 -22.65 -5.65
C ALA A 112 -13.43 -23.86 -5.01
N ASN A 113 -13.04 -23.79 -3.73
CA ASN A 113 -12.22 -24.79 -3.02
C ASN A 113 -10.91 -25.14 -3.75
N THR A 114 -10.46 -24.26 -4.64
CA THR A 114 -9.21 -24.40 -5.40
C THR A 114 -8.04 -24.14 -4.48
N LEU A 115 -7.03 -25.01 -4.49
CA LEU A 115 -5.82 -24.74 -3.71
C LEU A 115 -5.04 -23.61 -4.39
N ARG A 116 -4.67 -22.60 -3.62
CA ARG A 116 -3.94 -21.41 -4.11
C ARG A 116 -2.65 -21.23 -3.37
N PHE A 117 -1.58 -20.96 -4.11
CA PHE A 117 -0.31 -20.50 -3.56
C PHE A 117 -0.30 -18.98 -3.53
N HIS A 118 -0.57 -18.41 -2.36
CA HIS A 118 -0.60 -16.97 -2.11
C HIS A 118 0.80 -16.47 -1.75
N PHE A 119 1.13 -15.26 -2.18
CA PHE A 119 2.39 -14.60 -1.83
C PHE A 119 2.26 -13.08 -1.85
N SER A 120 2.99 -12.42 -0.95
CA SER A 120 3.08 -10.96 -0.88
C SER A 120 4.38 -10.51 -0.21
N TRP A 121 4.75 -9.24 -0.40
CA TRP A 121 5.86 -8.63 0.32
C TRP A 121 5.50 -7.24 0.77
N ASN A 122 4.94 -7.15 1.97
CA ASN A 122 4.50 -5.90 2.54
C ASN A 122 5.68 -4.94 2.73
N GLY A 123 5.54 -3.71 2.24
CA GLY A 123 6.60 -2.72 2.30
C GLY A 123 7.51 -2.68 1.06
N ALA A 124 7.49 -3.67 0.17
CA ALA A 124 8.32 -3.65 -1.03
C ALA A 124 7.67 -2.83 -2.14
N THR A 125 8.37 -1.86 -2.75
CA THR A 125 7.79 -1.00 -3.81
C THR A 125 8.38 -1.22 -5.18
N GLU A 126 9.56 -1.84 -5.26
CA GLU A 126 10.30 -1.99 -6.53
C GLU A 126 10.08 -3.34 -7.21
N VAL A 127 9.30 -4.24 -6.60
CA VAL A 127 8.86 -5.49 -7.23
C VAL A 127 7.95 -5.16 -8.41
N VAL A 128 8.28 -5.64 -9.60
CA VAL A 128 7.49 -5.44 -10.83
C VAL A 128 6.77 -6.69 -11.28
N GLU A 129 7.31 -7.86 -10.94
CA GLU A 129 6.71 -9.15 -11.23
C GLU A 129 7.13 -10.18 -10.18
N TRP A 130 6.38 -11.26 -10.14
CA TRP A 130 6.65 -12.43 -9.33
C TRP A 130 6.92 -13.61 -10.24
N ARG A 131 8.01 -14.33 -10.00
CA ARG A 131 8.27 -15.62 -10.63
C ARG A 131 7.92 -16.72 -9.64
N VAL A 132 6.97 -17.56 -10.00
CA VAL A 132 6.59 -18.72 -9.20
C VAL A 132 7.42 -19.91 -9.65
N MET A 133 8.09 -20.54 -8.69
CA MET A 133 8.95 -21.69 -8.89
C MET A 133 8.42 -22.86 -8.07
N ARG A 134 8.71 -24.08 -8.51
CA ARG A 134 8.44 -25.31 -7.77
C ARG A 134 9.63 -26.25 -7.77
N GLY A 135 9.56 -27.25 -6.91
CA GLY A 135 10.65 -28.20 -6.73
C GLY A 135 10.24 -29.47 -5.98
N VAL A 136 11.16 -30.43 -5.99
CA VAL A 136 10.94 -31.76 -5.39
C VAL A 136 11.08 -31.75 -3.87
N ASN A 137 11.83 -30.81 -3.31
CA ASN A 137 12.04 -30.65 -1.87
C ASN A 137 12.32 -29.18 -1.51
N HIS A 138 12.52 -28.91 -0.22
CA HIS A 138 12.75 -27.57 0.31
C HIS A 138 14.02 -26.89 -0.25
N ASP A 139 15.05 -27.67 -0.59
CA ASP A 139 16.38 -27.16 -0.95
C ASP A 139 16.63 -27.14 -2.47
N ASP A 140 15.75 -27.75 -3.26
CA ASP A 140 15.81 -27.80 -4.73
C ASP A 140 14.51 -27.27 -5.34
N ILE A 141 14.45 -25.93 -5.48
CA ILE A 141 13.39 -25.19 -6.15
C ILE A 141 13.92 -24.65 -7.49
N SER A 142 13.78 -25.45 -8.55
CA SER A 142 14.43 -25.19 -9.84
C SER A 142 13.46 -25.15 -11.03
N GLU A 143 12.23 -25.62 -10.88
CA GLU A 143 11.26 -25.69 -11.97
C GLU A 143 10.40 -24.42 -12.04
N TYR A 144 10.28 -23.83 -13.23
CA TYR A 144 9.44 -22.68 -13.48
C TYR A 144 7.96 -23.06 -13.56
N VAL A 145 7.09 -22.27 -12.92
CA VAL A 145 5.62 -22.41 -13.03
C VAL A 145 5.05 -21.29 -13.90
N GLU A 146 5.15 -20.05 -13.44
CA GLU A 146 4.58 -18.88 -14.12
C GLU A 146 5.24 -17.56 -13.66
N THR A 147 5.10 -16.50 -14.47
CA THR A 147 5.47 -15.13 -14.10
C THR A 147 4.21 -14.26 -14.05
N ILE A 148 4.00 -13.52 -12.95
CA ILE A 148 2.83 -12.67 -12.73
C ILE A 148 3.25 -11.22 -12.54
N PRO A 149 2.77 -10.27 -13.37
CA PRO A 149 2.99 -8.84 -13.14
C PRO A 149 2.42 -8.38 -11.81
N ARG A 150 3.15 -7.54 -11.07
CA ARG A 150 2.68 -7.01 -9.81
C ARG A 150 1.68 -5.87 -10.03
N THR A 151 0.41 -6.21 -9.98
CA THR A 151 -0.73 -5.28 -10.15
C THR A 151 -1.48 -4.95 -8.86
N GLN A 152 -1.21 -5.67 -7.78
CA GLN A 152 -1.87 -5.56 -6.48
C GLN A 152 -0.92 -5.93 -5.34
N PHE A 153 -1.42 -5.91 -4.10
CA PHE A 153 -0.62 -6.20 -2.89
C PHE A 153 -0.25 -7.68 -2.75
N GLU A 154 -1.26 -8.55 -2.79
CA GLU A 154 -1.12 -10.01 -2.68
C GLU A 154 -1.50 -10.66 -4.01
N HIS A 155 -0.74 -11.66 -4.42
CA HIS A 155 -0.97 -12.43 -5.64
C HIS A 155 -1.09 -13.92 -5.29
N TRP A 156 -1.63 -14.68 -6.23
CA TRP A 156 -1.71 -16.13 -6.10
C TRP A 156 -1.65 -16.82 -7.47
N VAL A 157 -1.26 -18.09 -7.46
CA VAL A 157 -1.52 -19.03 -8.55
C VAL A 157 -2.42 -20.16 -8.06
N ASP A 158 -3.32 -20.63 -8.92
CA ASP A 158 -4.09 -21.83 -8.66
C ASP A 158 -3.20 -23.07 -8.85
N ILE A 159 -3.25 -24.00 -7.90
CA ILE A 159 -2.49 -25.24 -7.91
C ILE A 159 -3.46 -26.40 -8.20
N SER A 160 -3.05 -27.28 -9.12
CA SER A 160 -3.83 -28.48 -9.46
C SER A 160 -3.96 -29.41 -8.25
N ASP A 161 -5.03 -30.21 -8.19
CA ASP A 161 -5.15 -31.24 -7.14
C ASP A 161 -4.00 -32.24 -7.17
N GLU A 162 -3.51 -32.56 -8.37
CA GLU A 162 -2.39 -33.47 -8.55
C GLU A 162 -1.12 -32.96 -7.87
N ASP A 163 -0.70 -31.73 -8.13
CA ASP A 163 0.53 -31.17 -7.57
C ASP A 163 0.33 -30.58 -6.16
N GLY A 164 -0.90 -30.25 -5.80
CA GLY A 164 -1.26 -29.60 -4.54
C GLY A 164 -1.60 -30.57 -3.40
N ARG A 165 -2.29 -31.67 -3.72
CA ARG A 165 -2.86 -32.60 -2.74
C ARG A 165 -2.35 -34.03 -2.88
N LEU A 166 -2.02 -34.48 -4.09
CA LEU A 166 -1.60 -35.87 -4.33
C LEU A 166 -0.07 -36.07 -4.32
N ARG A 167 0.69 -35.09 -4.80
CA ARG A 167 2.16 -35.13 -4.85
C ARG A 167 2.76 -34.21 -3.80
N CYS A 168 3.90 -34.61 -3.24
CA CYS A 168 4.71 -33.70 -2.45
C CYS A 168 5.55 -32.81 -3.39
N VAL A 169 5.17 -31.53 -3.47
CA VAL A 169 5.79 -30.49 -4.30
C VAL A 169 6.03 -29.29 -3.41
N HIS A 170 7.14 -28.58 -3.60
CA HIS A 170 7.47 -27.38 -2.83
C HIS A 170 7.38 -26.16 -3.74
N TYR A 171 6.81 -25.07 -3.26
CA TYR A 171 6.60 -23.83 -4.01
C TYR A 171 7.33 -22.65 -3.39
N GLN A 172 7.81 -21.73 -4.23
CA GLN A 172 8.42 -20.49 -3.81
C GLN A 172 8.06 -19.35 -4.77
N ALA A 173 7.81 -18.16 -4.22
CA ALA A 173 7.66 -16.94 -5.00
C ALA A 173 8.96 -16.14 -4.97
N VAL A 174 9.44 -15.74 -6.14
CA VAL A 174 10.62 -14.89 -6.31
C VAL A 174 10.14 -13.50 -6.71
N ALA A 175 10.48 -12.50 -5.89
CA ALA A 175 10.20 -11.10 -6.19
C ALA A 175 11.25 -10.59 -7.19
N VAL A 176 10.82 -10.09 -8.35
CA VAL A 176 11.72 -9.59 -9.40
C VAL A 176 11.60 -8.07 -9.52
N GLY A 177 12.74 -7.40 -9.60
CA GLY A 177 12.85 -5.94 -9.67
C GLY A 177 12.82 -5.39 -11.09
N LYS A 178 12.74 -4.05 -11.21
CA LYS A 178 12.75 -3.33 -12.51
C LYS A 178 13.97 -3.62 -13.39
N ASP A 179 15.09 -4.03 -12.80
CA ASP A 179 16.32 -4.39 -13.50
C ASP A 179 16.32 -5.85 -13.99
N GLY A 180 15.21 -6.57 -13.80
CA GLY A 180 15.06 -7.99 -14.16
C GLY A 180 15.76 -8.94 -13.19
N LYS A 181 16.32 -8.44 -12.09
CA LYS A 181 17.03 -9.26 -11.09
C LYS A 181 16.09 -9.69 -9.97
N ASP A 182 16.40 -10.86 -9.43
CA ASP A 182 15.74 -11.37 -8.24
C ASP A 182 16.09 -10.46 -7.04
N MET A 183 15.06 -9.95 -6.38
CA MET A 183 15.19 -9.06 -5.21
C MET A 183 15.19 -9.84 -3.90
N ALA A 184 14.34 -10.87 -3.81
CA ALA A 184 14.14 -11.73 -2.65
C ALA A 184 13.33 -12.98 -3.02
N TYR A 185 13.43 -14.00 -2.16
CA TYR A 185 12.73 -15.27 -2.28
C TYR A 185 11.82 -15.45 -1.06
N SER A 186 10.59 -15.92 -1.25
CA SER A 186 9.69 -16.23 -0.14
C SER A 186 10.20 -17.39 0.71
N ASN A 187 9.52 -17.68 1.83
CA ASN A 187 9.58 -19.04 2.39
C ASN A 187 9.15 -20.07 1.34
N VAL A 188 9.74 -21.26 1.42
CA VAL A 188 9.31 -22.41 0.64
C VAL A 188 8.10 -23.03 1.32
N VAL A 189 7.06 -23.33 0.54
CA VAL A 189 5.80 -23.87 1.03
C VAL A 189 5.61 -25.28 0.49
N PRO A 190 5.61 -26.32 1.35
CA PRO A 190 5.28 -27.67 0.91
C PRO A 190 3.79 -27.78 0.58
N SER A 191 3.48 -28.53 -0.47
CA SER A 191 2.10 -28.90 -0.84
C SER A 191 1.47 -29.77 0.24
N TRP A 192 0.14 -29.86 0.24
CA TRP A 192 -0.57 -30.72 1.17
C TRP A 192 -0.26 -32.21 0.95
N GLY A 193 0.20 -32.61 -0.24
CA GLY A 193 0.68 -33.95 -0.50
C GLY A 193 1.93 -34.35 0.32
N CYS A 194 2.69 -33.39 0.86
CA CYS A 194 3.82 -33.66 1.75
C CYS A 194 3.41 -34.08 3.16
N SER A 195 2.18 -33.80 3.59
CA SER A 195 1.67 -34.09 4.95
C SER A 195 1.71 -35.58 5.31
N GLY A 196 1.66 -36.46 4.32
CA GLY A 196 1.77 -37.91 4.50
C GLY A 196 3.21 -38.45 4.59
N GLN A 197 4.23 -37.62 4.33
CA GLN A 197 5.64 -38.02 4.33
C GLN A 197 6.42 -37.62 5.59
N ALA A 198 5.81 -36.88 6.51
CA ALA A 198 6.42 -36.40 7.76
C ALA A 198 6.79 -37.52 8.79
N GLY A 199 6.70 -38.80 8.40
CA GLY A 199 7.03 -39.97 9.22
C GLY A 199 8.21 -40.82 8.72
N GLN A 200 8.99 -40.33 7.74
CA GLN A 200 10.21 -41.01 7.27
C GLN A 200 11.41 -40.05 7.31
N GLN A 201 11.92 -39.80 8.52
CA GLN A 201 13.30 -39.38 8.75
C GLN A 201 13.89 -40.24 9.86
#